data_AF-A0A0G1NEW6-F1
#
_entry.id   AF-A0A0G1NEW6-F1
#
_cell.length_a   1.000
_cell.length_b   1.000
_cell.length_c   1.000
_cell.angle_alpha   90.00
_cell.angle_beta   90.00
_cell.angle_gamma   90.00
#
_symmetry.space_group_name_H-M   'P 1'
#
loop_
_entity.id
_entity.type
_entity.pdbx_description
1 polymer ?
#
loop_
_entity_poly.entity_id
_entity_poly.type
_entity_poly.pdbx_seq_one_letter_code
_entity_poly.pdbx_strand_id
1 'polypeptide(L)'
;MKTLSILVAVAILNLFTVFLVLYGQPVLALLSPQQSAILTQIPEIEKPSPTNTAISQKPKLSPKKISTPTSVPDPTPDSPPPQAAEAVVPTEQPAPQPVDSLPPQPTDAPPDPLAGRCIIVIDGGSYDVTDYRSQHSGGDVFTCGADLSQMFHDRHPNSFLNKMAKFRV
;
A
#
# COMPACT_ATOMS: atom_id res chain seq x y z
N MET A 1 4.05 -53.04 23.89
CA MET A 1 4.47 -51.65 23.57
C MET A 1 3.44 -50.89 22.75
N LYS A 2 2.87 -51.45 21.67
CA LYS A 2 1.89 -50.75 20.80
C LYS A 2 0.57 -50.35 21.50
N THR A 3 0.07 -51.16 22.44
CA THR A 3 -1.18 -50.88 23.17
C THR A 3 -1.06 -49.72 24.16
N LEU A 4 0.12 -49.53 24.76
CA LEU A 4 0.38 -48.42 25.67
C LEU A 4 0.43 -47.07 24.93
N SER A 5 1.02 -47.03 23.73
CA SER A 5 1.03 -45.82 22.90
C SER A 5 -0.38 -45.38 22.47
N ILE A 6 -1.27 -46.34 22.20
CA ILE A 6 -2.67 -46.03 21.82
C ILE A 6 -3.42 -45.42 23.01
N LEU A 7 -3.27 -45.99 24.21
CA LEU A 7 -3.90 -45.44 25.42
C LEU A 7 -3.41 -44.02 25.75
N VAL A 8 -2.11 -43.77 25.61
CA VAL A 8 -1.53 -42.43 25.82
C VAL A 8 -2.05 -41.42 24.79
N ALA A 9 -2.14 -41.82 23.51
CA ALA A 9 -2.66 -40.94 22.46
C ALA A 9 -4.14 -40.56 22.69
N VAL A 10 -4.97 -41.53 23.11
CA VAL A 10 -6.39 -41.28 23.43
C VAL A 10 -6.54 -40.39 24.67
N ALA A 11 -5.68 -40.53 25.67
CA ALA A 11 -5.68 -39.68 26.85
C ALA A 11 -5.29 -38.23 26.50
N ILE A 12 -4.25 -38.04 25.68
CA ILE A 12 -3.81 -36.71 25.23
C ILE A 12 -4.89 -36.03 24.38
N LEU A 13 -5.53 -36.78 23.48
CA LEU A 13 -6.60 -36.25 22.63
C LEU A 13 -7.80 -35.79 23.46
N ASN A 14 -8.21 -36.55 24.47
CA ASN A 14 -9.28 -36.15 25.40
C ASN A 14 -8.89 -34.95 26.27
N LEU A 15 -7.63 -34.86 26.70
CA LEU A 15 -7.17 -33.71 27.48
C LEU A 15 -7.16 -32.43 26.63
N PHE A 16 -6.76 -32.54 25.37
CA PHE A 16 -6.72 -31.42 24.42
C PHE A 16 -8.13 -30.93 24.04
N THR A 17 -9.09 -31.83 23.85
CA THR A 17 -10.49 -31.44 23.60
C THR A 17 -11.11 -30.77 24.82
N VAL A 18 -10.87 -31.28 26.03
CA VAL A 18 -11.32 -30.63 27.27
C VAL A 18 -10.68 -29.25 27.44
N PHE A 19 -9.39 -29.10 27.12
CA PHE A 19 -8.70 -27.80 27.17
C PHE A 19 -9.27 -26.80 26.14
N LEU A 20 -9.54 -27.23 24.91
CA LEU A 20 -10.19 -26.37 23.91
C LEU A 20 -11.62 -25.99 24.29
N VAL A 21 -12.38 -26.86 24.95
CA VAL A 21 -13.75 -26.53 25.39
C VAL A 21 -13.74 -25.59 26.60
N LEU A 22 -12.81 -25.77 27.54
CA LEU A 22 -12.73 -24.95 28.76
C LEU A 22 -12.04 -23.60 28.55
N TYR A 23 -11.04 -23.54 27.66
CA TYR A 23 -10.20 -22.34 27.46
C TYR A 23 -10.24 -21.80 26.04
N GLY A 24 -10.84 -22.52 25.09
CA GLY A 24 -10.98 -22.11 23.69
C GLY A 24 -12.38 -21.56 23.39
N GLN A 25 -12.69 -20.37 23.91
CA GLN A 25 -13.81 -19.53 23.47
C GLN A 25 -13.35 -18.07 23.41
N PRO A 26 -13.94 -17.23 22.54
CA PRO A 26 -13.24 -16.82 21.32
C PRO A 26 -12.89 -15.32 21.30
N VAL A 27 -11.81 -14.96 20.60
CA VAL A 27 -11.50 -13.58 20.20
C VAL A 27 -12.41 -13.15 19.03
N LEU A 28 -13.73 -13.31 19.21
CA LEU A 28 -14.75 -12.96 18.20
C LEU A 28 -15.81 -12.00 18.75
N ALA A 29 -15.42 -11.12 19.68
CA ALA A 29 -16.30 -10.12 20.29
C ALA A 29 -15.76 -8.67 20.21
N LEU A 30 -14.97 -8.34 19.17
CA LEU A 30 -14.51 -6.97 18.91
C LEU A 30 -14.88 -6.44 17.50
N LEU A 31 -15.76 -7.09 16.75
CA LEU A 31 -16.42 -6.46 15.61
C LEU A 31 -17.72 -5.81 16.07
N SER A 32 -17.58 -4.54 16.46
CA SER A 32 -18.67 -3.60 16.72
C SER A 32 -19.48 -3.33 15.45
N PRO A 33 -20.83 -3.33 15.49
CA PRO A 33 -21.65 -2.87 14.38
C PRO A 33 -21.89 -1.36 14.54
N GLN A 34 -21.02 -0.53 13.97
CA GLN A 34 -21.36 0.87 13.67
C GLN A 34 -22.17 0.90 12.37
N GLN A 35 -23.46 0.56 12.47
CA GLN A 35 -24.47 1.06 11.55
C GLN A 35 -25.26 2.15 12.28
N SER A 36 -25.17 3.40 11.80
CA SER A 36 -26.34 4.12 11.29
C SER A 36 -26.01 5.55 10.86
N ALA A 37 -26.62 5.92 9.74
CA ALA A 37 -26.96 7.27 9.29
C ALA A 37 -25.88 8.11 8.59
N ILE A 38 -25.70 7.86 7.29
CA ILE A 38 -25.75 8.96 6.29
C ILE A 38 -26.67 8.48 5.16
N LEU A 39 -27.97 8.66 5.38
CA LEU A 39 -28.97 8.75 4.33
C LEU A 39 -29.03 10.24 3.94
N THR A 40 -29.06 10.52 2.64
CA THR A 40 -29.34 11.83 1.98
C THR A 40 -28.11 12.55 1.42
N GLN A 41 -27.69 12.19 0.20
CA GLN A 41 -27.83 13.06 -0.99
C GLN A 41 -27.25 12.37 -2.22
N ILE A 42 -28.15 11.97 -3.12
CA ILE A 42 -27.88 11.52 -4.48
C ILE A 42 -27.88 12.79 -5.36
N PRO A 43 -26.80 13.09 -6.10
CA PRO A 43 -26.92 13.76 -7.38
C PRO A 43 -26.91 12.72 -8.49
N GLU A 44 -28.04 12.67 -9.17
CA GLU A 44 -28.33 11.91 -10.38
C GLU A 44 -27.43 12.39 -11.54
N ILE A 45 -26.46 11.57 -11.97
CA ILE A 45 -25.79 11.74 -13.27
C ILE A 45 -25.71 10.39 -13.99
N GLU A 46 -26.64 10.26 -14.92
CA GLU A 46 -26.53 9.71 -16.28
C GLU A 46 -25.90 8.32 -16.53
N LYS A 47 -26.79 7.45 -17.00
CA LYS A 47 -26.63 6.09 -17.50
C LYS A 47 -25.90 6.05 -18.86
N PRO A 48 -24.80 5.29 -19.03
CA PRO A 48 -24.40 4.82 -20.35
C PRO A 48 -25.10 3.49 -20.69
N SER A 49 -25.83 3.53 -21.81
CA SER A 49 -26.47 2.39 -22.47
C SER A 49 -25.45 1.37 -23.02
N PRO A 50 -25.73 0.06 -23.02
CA PRO A 50 -24.87 -0.93 -23.65
C PRO A 50 -25.24 -1.11 -25.13
N THR A 51 -24.35 -0.74 -26.05
CA THR A 51 -24.33 -1.31 -27.41
C THR A 51 -22.91 -1.16 -27.96
N ASN A 52 -22.18 -2.26 -28.09
CA ASN A 52 -21.35 -2.45 -29.27
C ASN A 52 -21.15 -3.93 -29.57
N THR A 53 -21.81 -4.31 -30.66
CA THR A 53 -21.78 -5.56 -31.38
C THR A 53 -20.37 -5.90 -31.87
N ALA A 54 -20.06 -7.19 -31.81
CA ALA A 54 -18.84 -7.81 -32.33
C ALA A 54 -18.57 -7.48 -33.82
N ILE A 55 -17.31 -7.17 -34.15
CA ILE A 55 -16.75 -7.47 -35.47
C ILE A 55 -15.31 -7.98 -35.31
N SER A 56 -15.16 -9.26 -35.64
CA SER A 56 -13.93 -9.95 -35.99
C SER A 56 -13.20 -9.24 -37.13
N GLN A 57 -11.92 -8.91 -36.95
CA GLN A 57 -10.94 -8.94 -38.05
C GLN A 57 -9.49 -8.82 -37.59
N LYS A 58 -8.75 -9.90 -37.90
CA LYS A 58 -7.30 -10.09 -37.87
C LYS A 58 -6.56 -9.08 -38.77
N PRO A 59 -5.48 -8.41 -38.32
CA PRO A 59 -4.55 -7.75 -39.22
C PRO A 59 -3.25 -8.55 -39.44
N LYS A 60 -2.94 -8.77 -40.71
CA LYS A 60 -1.70 -9.32 -41.27
C LYS A 60 -0.74 -8.16 -41.55
N LEU A 61 0.52 -8.27 -41.13
CA LEU A 61 1.59 -7.28 -41.39
C LEU A 61 1.88 -7.07 -42.89
N SER A 62 2.12 -5.82 -43.30
CA SER A 62 3.24 -5.27 -44.16
C SER A 62 2.85 -3.85 -44.71
N PRO A 63 3.71 -3.04 -45.39
CA PRO A 63 4.41 -1.91 -44.78
C PRO A 63 4.17 -0.52 -45.44
N LYS A 64 4.45 0.54 -44.65
CA LYS A 64 4.99 1.88 -44.99
C LYS A 64 4.34 2.70 -46.12
N LYS A 65 3.69 3.81 -45.76
CA LYS A 65 3.81 5.10 -46.48
C LYS A 65 3.63 6.30 -45.54
N ILE A 66 4.61 7.20 -45.61
CA ILE A 66 4.68 8.51 -44.96
C ILE A 66 3.74 9.48 -45.69
N SER A 67 2.94 10.23 -44.95
CA SER A 67 2.48 11.60 -45.29
C SER A 67 1.82 12.26 -44.08
N THR A 68 2.51 13.23 -43.48
CA THR A 68 1.92 14.40 -42.81
C THR A 68 1.61 15.45 -43.89
N PRO A 69 0.60 16.34 -43.76
CA PRO A 69 0.69 17.47 -42.82
C PRO A 69 -0.65 18.04 -42.25
N THR A 70 -0.50 19.04 -41.35
CA THR A 70 -1.43 20.17 -41.04
C THR A 70 -2.53 19.88 -40.00
N SER A 71 -2.36 20.31 -38.72
CA SER A 71 -2.84 21.58 -38.10
C SER A 71 -4.37 21.68 -38.09
N VAL A 72 -5.12 21.74 -36.96
CA VAL A 72 -5.41 22.84 -35.98
C VAL A 72 -6.36 22.22 -34.88
N PRO A 73 -6.82 22.91 -33.82
CA PRO A 73 -6.17 23.37 -32.60
C PRO A 73 -6.48 22.50 -31.35
N ASP A 74 -5.69 22.77 -30.32
CA ASP A 74 -5.85 22.42 -28.90
C ASP A 74 -7.22 22.85 -28.32
N PRO A 75 -8.03 21.95 -27.70
CA PRO A 75 -8.99 22.37 -26.69
C PRO A 75 -8.26 22.38 -25.35
N THR A 76 -7.77 23.56 -24.98
CA THR A 76 -7.23 23.86 -23.66
C THR A 76 -8.26 23.47 -22.60
N PRO A 77 -7.95 22.56 -21.65
CA PRO A 77 -8.76 22.43 -20.45
C PRO A 77 -8.58 23.73 -19.65
N ASP A 78 -9.66 24.49 -19.54
CA ASP A 78 -9.78 25.65 -18.64
C ASP A 78 -9.26 25.26 -17.26
N SER A 79 -8.06 25.74 -16.93
CA SER A 79 -7.59 25.74 -15.56
C SER A 79 -8.52 26.67 -14.77
N PRO A 80 -9.07 26.22 -13.63
CA PRO A 80 -9.78 27.14 -12.75
C PRO A 80 -8.83 28.28 -12.35
N PRO A 81 -9.36 29.51 -12.18
CA PRO A 81 -8.55 30.67 -11.83
C PRO A 81 -7.74 30.38 -10.55
N PRO A 82 -6.51 30.88 -10.42
CA PRO A 82 -5.81 30.84 -9.15
C PRO A 82 -6.67 31.62 -8.16
N GLN A 83 -7.27 30.90 -7.21
CA GLN A 83 -7.85 31.52 -6.04
C GLN A 83 -6.79 32.43 -5.44
N ALA A 84 -7.17 33.69 -5.25
CA ALA A 84 -6.36 34.67 -4.57
C ALA A 84 -5.75 34.02 -3.33
N ALA A 85 -4.42 34.01 -3.28
CA ALA A 85 -3.70 33.73 -2.06
C ALA A 85 -4.24 34.72 -1.02
N GLU A 86 -5.07 34.24 -0.11
CA GLU A 86 -5.26 34.91 1.16
C GLU A 86 -3.86 35.06 1.74
N ALA A 87 -3.42 36.31 1.88
CA ALA A 87 -2.22 36.63 2.60
C ALA A 87 -2.43 36.12 4.03
N VAL A 88 -1.93 34.92 4.30
CA VAL A 88 -1.80 34.40 5.66
C VAL A 88 -0.83 35.37 6.32
N VAL A 89 -1.39 36.22 7.17
CA VAL A 89 -0.63 37.08 8.08
C VAL A 89 0.46 36.19 8.70
N PRO A 90 1.74 36.58 8.66
CA PRO A 90 2.75 35.89 9.43
C PRO A 90 2.36 35.97 10.90
N THR A 91 1.78 34.90 11.44
CA THR A 91 1.73 34.71 12.88
C THR A 91 3.19 34.61 13.30
N GLU A 92 3.70 35.62 13.99
CA GLU A 92 5.03 35.59 14.58
C GLU A 92 5.17 34.27 15.35
N GLN A 93 5.96 33.35 14.80
CA GLN A 93 6.46 32.21 15.53
C GLN A 93 7.18 32.78 16.76
N PRO A 94 6.82 32.38 17.99
CA PRO A 94 7.58 32.77 19.16
C PRO A 94 9.05 32.46 18.87
N ALA A 95 9.93 33.45 19.02
CA ALA A 95 11.36 33.25 18.86
C ALA A 95 11.74 31.98 19.63
N PRO A 96 12.49 31.03 19.02
CA PRO A 96 12.97 29.88 19.77
C PRO A 96 13.72 30.44 20.97
N GLN A 97 13.21 30.15 22.16
CA GLN A 97 13.98 30.43 23.37
C GLN A 97 15.33 29.73 23.19
N PRO A 98 16.43 30.32 23.69
CA PRO A 98 17.70 29.63 23.74
C PRO A 98 17.46 28.35 24.54
N VAL A 99 17.29 27.23 23.85
CA VAL A 99 17.41 25.93 24.48
C VAL A 99 18.85 25.88 24.91
N ASP A 100 19.09 26.06 26.21
CA ASP A 100 20.36 25.76 26.84
C ASP A 100 20.79 24.41 26.28
N SER A 101 21.82 24.47 25.44
CA SER A 101 22.31 23.34 24.68
C SER A 101 23.02 22.44 25.68
N LEU A 102 22.23 21.64 26.40
CA LEU A 102 22.75 20.49 27.13
C LEU A 102 23.60 19.70 26.13
N PRO A 103 24.85 19.35 26.49
CA PRO A 103 25.67 18.51 25.65
C PRO A 103 24.88 17.26 25.23
N PRO A 104 24.98 16.80 23.97
CA PRO A 104 24.31 15.58 23.56
C PRO A 104 24.69 14.46 24.53
N GLN A 105 23.71 14.03 25.32
CA GLN A 105 23.90 12.93 26.25
C GLN A 105 24.15 11.68 25.41
N PRO A 106 25.21 10.89 25.67
CA PRO A 106 25.41 9.63 24.98
C PRO A 106 24.22 8.73 25.31
N THR A 107 23.33 8.54 24.34
CA THR A 107 22.19 7.65 24.48
C THR A 107 22.72 6.22 24.34
N ASP A 108 22.81 5.46 25.44
CA ASP A 108 23.07 4.01 25.46
C ASP A 108 21.89 3.18 24.87
N ALA A 109 21.11 3.77 23.96
CA ALA A 109 20.04 3.05 23.28
C ALA A 109 20.66 1.94 22.41
N PRO A 110 20.11 0.71 22.45
CA PRO A 110 20.48 -0.31 21.49
C PRO A 110 20.39 0.23 20.06
N PRO A 111 21.34 -0.12 19.17
CA PRO A 111 21.29 0.32 17.79
C PRO A 111 19.96 -0.11 17.16
N ASP A 112 19.35 0.80 16.40
CA ASP A 112 18.12 0.49 15.67
C ASP A 112 18.38 -0.72 14.75
N PRO A 113 17.64 -1.84 14.91
CA PRO A 113 17.83 -3.02 14.07
C PRO A 113 17.49 -2.77 12.59
N LEU A 114 16.92 -1.60 12.25
CA LEU A 114 16.68 -1.14 10.88
C LEU A 114 17.79 -0.20 10.37
N ALA A 115 18.74 0.21 11.22
CA ALA A 115 19.84 1.09 10.82
C ALA A 115 20.64 0.48 9.66
N GLY A 116 20.78 1.24 8.57
CA GLY A 116 21.47 0.80 7.36
C GLY A 116 20.64 -0.04 6.40
N ARG A 117 19.38 -0.37 6.75
CA ARG A 117 18.45 -1.11 5.88
C ARG A 117 17.61 -0.13 5.06
N CYS A 118 17.36 -0.48 3.80
CA CYS A 118 16.46 0.27 2.93
C CYS A 118 15.07 -0.35 3.02
N ILE A 119 14.23 0.22 3.90
CA ILE A 119 12.84 -0.22 4.08
C ILE A 119 11.93 0.63 3.22
N ILE A 120 10.99 0.01 2.52
CA ILE A 120 9.93 0.71 1.79
C ILE A 120 8.56 0.22 2.27
N VAL A 121 7.52 1.01 2.02
CA VAL A 121 6.14 0.62 2.26
C VAL A 121 5.41 0.40 0.94
N ILE A 122 4.66 -0.69 0.82
CA ILE A 122 3.71 -0.96 -0.27
C ILE A 122 2.42 -1.51 0.34
N ASP A 123 1.30 -0.85 0.08
CA ASP A 123 -0.03 -1.18 0.61
C ASP A 123 -0.04 -1.36 2.14
N GLY A 124 0.74 -0.52 2.84
CA GLY A 124 0.90 -0.57 4.29
C GLY A 124 1.80 -1.71 4.82
N GLY A 125 2.34 -2.55 3.95
CA GLY A 125 3.36 -3.55 4.30
C GLY A 125 4.77 -2.96 4.22
N SER A 126 5.63 -3.31 5.18
CA SER A 126 7.05 -2.94 5.17
C SER A 126 7.90 -4.02 4.51
N TYR A 127 8.82 -3.60 3.64
CA TYR A 127 9.70 -4.49 2.90
C TYR A 127 11.15 -4.01 2.95
N ASP A 128 12.05 -4.89 3.32
CA ASP A 128 13.49 -4.67 3.26
C ASP A 128 14.01 -5.03 1.87
N VAL A 129 14.35 -3.99 1.11
CA VAL A 129 14.83 -4.14 -0.26
C VAL A 129 16.33 -3.92 -0.36
N THR A 130 17.07 -3.84 0.76
CA THR A 130 18.50 -3.47 0.81
C THR A 130 19.34 -4.17 -0.27
N ASP A 131 19.26 -5.50 -0.33
CA ASP A 131 20.02 -6.30 -1.29
C ASP A 131 19.38 -6.37 -2.68
N TYR A 132 18.08 -6.06 -2.77
CA TYR A 132 17.33 -6.13 -4.02
C TYR A 132 17.51 -4.90 -4.91
N ARG A 133 17.97 -3.78 -4.35
CA ARG A 133 18.16 -2.50 -5.07
C ARG A 133 18.94 -2.66 -6.37
N SER A 134 20.03 -3.42 -6.36
CA SER A 134 20.89 -3.69 -7.52
C SER A 134 20.38 -4.80 -8.45
N GLN A 135 19.41 -5.59 -7.99
CA GLN A 135 18.86 -6.74 -8.71
C GLN A 135 17.51 -6.43 -9.37
N HIS A 136 16.87 -5.33 -8.97
CA HIS A 136 15.62 -4.88 -9.57
C HIS A 136 15.85 -4.49 -11.03
N SER A 137 14.98 -4.97 -11.93
CA SER A 137 15.14 -4.78 -13.37
C SER A 137 15.09 -3.32 -13.82
N GLY A 138 14.48 -2.44 -13.01
CA GLY A 138 14.47 -0.99 -13.23
C GLY A 138 15.68 -0.25 -12.66
N GLY A 139 16.66 -0.98 -12.11
CA GLY A 139 17.73 -0.41 -11.29
C GLY A 139 17.26 -0.01 -9.90
N ASP A 140 18.12 0.76 -9.23
CA ASP A 140 17.88 1.25 -7.88
C ASP A 140 16.91 2.44 -7.90
N VAL A 141 15.63 2.13 -7.88
CA VAL A 141 14.51 3.08 -7.87
C VAL A 141 13.92 3.29 -6.47
N PHE A 142 14.54 2.69 -5.45
CA PHE A 142 13.99 2.63 -4.11
C PHE A 142 14.38 3.88 -3.31
N THR A 143 13.38 4.59 -2.81
CA THR A 143 13.57 5.64 -1.81
C THR A 143 13.36 5.03 -0.44
N CYS A 144 14.44 4.86 0.33
CA CYS A 144 14.37 4.25 1.66
C CYS A 144 13.53 5.13 2.61
N GLY A 145 12.66 4.49 3.39
CA GLY A 145 11.73 5.13 4.32
C GLY A 145 10.44 5.65 3.67
N ALA A 146 10.25 5.46 2.37
CA ALA A 146 9.09 5.98 1.65
C ALA A 146 8.00 4.92 1.41
N ASP A 147 6.76 5.39 1.29
CA ASP A 147 5.66 4.64 0.71
C ASP A 147 5.72 4.73 -0.81
N LEU A 148 5.90 3.58 -1.46
CA LEU A 148 6.03 3.44 -2.90
C LEU A 148 4.82 2.76 -3.54
N SER A 149 3.69 2.67 -2.82
CA SER A 149 2.48 1.95 -3.27
C SER A 149 2.02 2.41 -4.66
N GLN A 150 1.86 3.73 -4.86
CA GLN A 150 1.40 4.26 -6.15
C GLN A 150 2.36 3.90 -7.29
N MET A 151 3.67 4.15 -7.11
CA MET A 151 4.66 3.81 -8.14
C MET A 151 4.73 2.30 -8.41
N PHE A 152 4.53 1.48 -7.39
CA PHE A 152 4.50 0.04 -7.54
C PHE A 152 3.35 -0.37 -8.46
N HIS A 153 2.13 0.11 -8.21
CA HIS A 153 0.93 -0.23 -8.99
C HIS A 153 0.94 0.36 -10.40
N ASP A 154 1.58 1.52 -10.61
CA ASP A 154 1.75 2.11 -11.94
C ASP A 154 2.67 1.29 -12.86
N ARG A 155 3.60 0.52 -12.27
CA ARG A 155 4.65 -0.21 -13.01
C ARG A 155 4.52 -1.72 -12.93
N HIS A 156 3.77 -2.24 -11.98
CA HIS A 156 3.63 -3.67 -11.73
C HIS A 156 2.16 -4.02 -11.50
N PRO A 157 1.72 -5.19 -11.99
CA PRO A 157 0.41 -5.70 -11.63
C PRO A 157 0.39 -6.16 -10.17
N ASN A 158 -0.77 -6.11 -9.50
CA ASN A 158 -0.94 -6.51 -8.10
C ASN A 158 -0.45 -7.94 -7.80
N SER A 159 -0.42 -8.82 -8.79
CA SER A 159 0.11 -10.18 -8.65
C SER A 159 1.60 -10.22 -8.24
N PHE A 160 2.34 -9.12 -8.40
CA PHE A 160 3.74 -9.01 -7.99
C PHE A 160 3.91 -8.80 -6.48
N LEU A 161 2.87 -8.43 -5.74
CA LEU A 161 2.93 -8.37 -4.27
C LEU A 161 3.32 -9.72 -3.66
N ASN A 162 2.91 -10.82 -4.29
CA ASN A 162 3.33 -12.17 -3.86
C ASN A 162 4.85 -12.37 -3.95
N LYS A 163 5.53 -11.69 -4.88
CA LYS A 163 7.00 -11.72 -4.99
C LYS A 163 7.67 -10.83 -3.95
N MET A 164 6.99 -9.80 -3.48
CA MET A 164 7.47 -8.93 -2.40
C MET A 164 7.47 -9.63 -1.04
N ALA A 165 6.65 -10.68 -0.86
CA ALA A 165 6.52 -11.40 0.41
C ALA A 165 7.86 -11.88 1.01
N LYS A 166 8.84 -12.26 0.18
CA LYS A 166 10.17 -12.69 0.65
C LYS A 166 11.03 -11.57 1.27
N PHE A 167 10.66 -10.32 1.03
CA PHE A 167 11.34 -9.13 1.54
C PHE A 167 10.61 -8.51 2.73
N ARG A 168 9.45 -9.06 3.13
CA ARG A 168 8.62 -8.47 4.17
C ARG A 168 9.34 -8.54 5.53
N VAL A 169 9.22 -7.46 6.30
CA VAL A 169 9.78 -7.34 7.67
C VAL A 169 8.72 -7.01 8.70
#